data_AF-A0A809PPB8-F1
#
_entry.id   AF-A0A809PPB8-F1
#
_cell.length_a   1.000
_cell.length_b   1.000
_cell.length_c   1.000
_cell.angle_alpha   90.00
_cell.angle_beta   90.00
_cell.angle_gamma   90.00
#
_symmetry.space_group_name_H-M   'P 1'
#
loop_
_entity.id
_entity.type
_entity.pdbx_description
1 polymer ?
#
loop_
_entity_poly.entity_id
_entity_poly.type
_entity_poly.pdbx_seq_one_letter_code
_entity_poly.pdbx_strand_id
1 'polypeptide(L)' 'MHNLGVCTLLSGMTIAFLAQLYLSLMLFKFDAGKAFVALFIPGYVFLLAKRHGLFSHFLKFYILGLVLLVIGGVILS' A
#
# COMPACT_ATOMS: atom_id res chain seq x y z
N MET A 1 -21.56 0.38 -15.66
CA MET A 1 -20.08 0.25 -15.55
C MET A 1 -19.50 1.11 -14.45
N HIS A 2 -20.08 2.27 -14.15
CA HIS A 2 -19.69 3.15 -13.04
C HIS A 2 -19.50 2.43 -11.68
N ASN A 3 -20.50 1.66 -11.22
CA ASN A 3 -20.40 0.95 -9.93
C ASN A 3 -19.26 -0.07 -9.88
N LEU A 4 -18.97 -0.75 -10.99
CA LEU A 4 -17.84 -1.68 -11.07
C LEU A 4 -16.52 -0.92 -10.95
N GLY A 5 -16.37 0.21 -11.65
CA GLY A 5 -15.19 1.07 -11.53
C GLY A 5 -14.96 1.59 -10.11
N VAL A 6 -16.02 2.05 -9.43
CA VAL A 6 -15.94 2.49 -8.02
C VAL A 6 -15.50 1.34 -7.10
N CYS A 7 -16.12 0.16 -7.22
CA CYS A 7 -15.76 -1.00 -6.39
C CYS A 7 -14.30 -1.43 -6.62
N THR A 8 -13.85 -1.47 -7.88
CA THR A 8 -12.47 -1.83 -8.22
C THR A 8 -11.47 -0.79 -7.70
N LEU A 9 -11.78 0.50 -7.80
CA LEU A 9 -10.94 1.58 -7.30
C LEU A 9 -10.83 1.53 -5.76
N LEU A 10 -11.96 1.41 -5.06
CA LEU A 10 -11.99 1.33 -3.60
C LEU A 10 -11.25 0.10 -3.07
N SER A 11 -11.45 -1.07 -3.70
CA SER A 11 -10.72 -2.29 -3.31
C SER A 11 -9.20 -2.15 -3.53
N GLY A 12 -8.77 -1.52 -4.63
CA GLY A 12 -7.36 -1.19 -4.85
C GLY A 12 -6.78 -0.28 -3.77
N MET A 13 -7.51 0.79 -3.41
CA MET A 13 -7.14 1.69 -2.32
C MET A 13 -7.05 0.97 -0.97
N THR A 14 -8.04 0.13 -0.65
CA THR A 14 -8.05 -0.64 0.61
C THR A 14 -6.86 -1.59 0.69
N ILE A 15 -6.53 -2.30 -0.39
CA ILE A 15 -5.39 -3.22 -0.42
C ILE A 15 -4.06 -2.48 -0.24
N ALA A 16 -3.86 -1.36 -0.95
CA ALA A 16 -2.66 -0.55 -0.81
C ALA A 16 -2.52 0.03 0.61
N PHE A 17 -3.62 0.50 1.20
CA PHE A 17 -3.66 1.00 2.57
C PHE A 17 -3.32 -0.10 3.60
N LEU A 18 -3.95 -1.28 3.47
CA LEU A 18 -3.67 -2.40 4.37
C LEU A 18 -2.23 -2.89 4.27
N ALA A 19 -1.66 -2.94 3.06
CA ALA A 19 -0.25 -3.28 2.87
C ALA A 19 0.67 -2.28 3.58
N GLN A 20 0.38 -0.98 3.48
CA GLN A 20 1.14 0.09 4.13
C GLN A 20 1.01 0.06 5.65
N LEU A 21 -0.19 -0.20 6.15
CA LEU A 21 -0.47 -0.32 7.59
C LEU A 21 0.22 -1.54 8.19
N TYR A 22 0.13 -2.70 7.52
CA TYR A 22 0.82 -3.92 7.93
C TYR A 22 2.33 -3.73 8.03
N LEU A 23 2.94 -3.14 6.98
CA LEU A 23 4.37 -2.93 6.98
C LEU A 23 4.79 -1.91 8.04
N SER A 24 4.04 -0.81 8.20
CA SER A 24 4.32 0.18 9.25
C SER A 24 4.27 -0.46 10.64
N LEU A 25 3.27 -1.29 10.93
CA LEU A 25 3.16 -2.04 12.20
C LEU A 25 4.34 -2.99 12.43
N MET A 26 4.85 -3.64 11.38
CA MET A 26 6.08 -4.43 11.50
C MET A 26 7.30 -3.56 11.78
N LEU A 27 7.39 -2.39 11.15
CA LEU A 27 8.48 -1.44 11.33
C LEU A 27 8.47 -0.78 12.71
N PHE A 28 7.32 -0.68 13.38
CA PHE A 28 7.21 -0.20 14.77
C PHE A 28 8.07 -1.02 15.74
N LYS A 29 8.33 -2.30 15.44
CA LYS A 29 9.21 -3.16 16.25
C LYS A 29 10.69 -2.77 16.18
N PHE A 30 11.09 -2.06 15.12
CA PHE A 30 12.47 -1.64 14.91
C PHE A 30 12.68 -0.16 15.27
N ASP A 31 11.79 0.72 14.79
CA ASP A 31 11.90 2.16 15.01
C ASP A 31 10.51 2.81 14.92
N ALA A 32 9.92 3.12 16.08
CA ALA A 32 8.56 3.66 16.17
C ALA A 32 8.42 5.04 15.50
N GLY A 33 9.45 5.89 15.58
CA GLY A 33 9.42 7.22 14.98
C GLY A 33 9.39 7.14 13.46
N LYS A 34 10.28 6.33 12.89
CA LYS A 34 10.30 6.11 11.43
C LYS A 34 9.07 5.37 10.94
N ALA A 35 8.54 4.42 11.70
CA ALA A 35 7.34 3.69 11.37
C ALA A 35 6.10 4.59 11.31
N PHE A 36 5.99 5.57 12.21
CA PHE A 36 4.91 6.57 12.16
C PHE A 36 4.95 7.41 10.88
N VAL A 37 6.14 7.89 10.50
CA VAL A 37 6.31 8.65 9.23
C VAL A 37 5.97 7.77 8.02
N ALA A 38 6.30 6.48 8.09
CA ALA A 38 6.05 5.52 7.03
C ALA A 38 4.55 5.29 6.76
N LEU A 39 3.66 5.49 7.75
CA LEU A 39 2.20 5.42 7.57
C LEU A 39 1.68 6.50 6.60
N PHE A 40 2.28 7.68 6.58
CA PHE A 40 1.82 8.81 5.78
C PHE A 40 2.58 8.96 4.46
N ILE A 41 3.81 8.46 4.41
CA ILE A 41 4.70 8.61 3.25
C ILE A 41 5.00 7.22 2.66
N PRO A 42 4.27 6.80 1.61
CA PRO A 42 4.43 5.47 1.03
C PRO A 42 5.87 5.19 0.56
N GLY A 43 6.51 6.19 -0.05
CA GLY A 43 7.90 6.07 -0.51
C GLY A 43 8.89 5.80 0.62
N TYR A 44 8.60 6.29 1.83
CA TYR A 44 9.45 6.07 3.00
C TYR A 44 9.31 4.64 3.55
N VAL A 45 8.08 4.11 3.55
CA VAL A 45 7.78 2.71 3.91
C VAL A 45 8.59 1.74 3.04
N PHE A 46 8.74 2.02 1.73
CA PHE A 46 9.52 1.21 0.80
C PHE A 46 11.00 1.12 1.15
N LEU A 47 11.60 2.26 1.50
CA LEU A 47 13.02 2.33 1.88
C LEU A 47 13.28 1.56 3.18
N LEU A 48 12.41 1.70 4.18
CA LEU A 48 12.51 0.92 5.41
C LEU A 48 12.25 -0.57 5.17
N ALA A 49 11.25 -0.94 4.37
CA ALA A 49 10.95 -2.33 4.03
C ALA A 49 12.19 -3.04 3.46
N LYS A 50 12.91 -2.36 2.57
CA LYS A 50 14.13 -2.87 1.93
C LYS A 50 15.27 -3.03 2.95
N ARG A 51 15.43 -2.08 3.87
CA ARG A 51 16.46 -2.14 4.92
C ARG A 51 16.26 -3.31 5.89
N HIS A 52 15.01 -3.67 6.18
CA HIS A 52 14.68 -4.73 7.14
C HIS A 52 14.30 -6.07 6.49
N GLY A 53 14.46 -6.22 5.17
CA GLY A 53 14.18 -7.48 4.46
C GLY A 53 12.70 -7.84 4.30
N LEU A 54 11.78 -6.93 4.64
CA LEU A 54 10.32 -7.13 4.59
C LEU A 54 9.70 -6.78 3.21
N PHE A 55 10.55 -6.45 2.23
CA PHE A 55 10.17 -5.89 0.94
C PHE A 55 9.33 -6.82 0.05
N SER A 56 9.65 -8.12 0.03
CA SER A 56 9.07 -9.09 -0.92
C SER A 56 7.55 -9.24 -0.81
N HIS A 57 7.02 -9.42 0.40
CA HIS A 57 5.59 -9.62 0.61
C HIS A 57 4.81 -8.31 0.43
N PHE A 58 5.33 -7.21 0.99
CA PHE A 58 4.73 -5.90 0.86
C PHE A 58 4.60 -5.43 -0.59
N LEU A 59 5.67 -5.57 -1.38
CA LEU A 59 5.70 -5.12 -2.77
C LEU A 59 4.58 -5.79 -3.59
N LYS A 60 4.35 -7.09 -3.40
CA LYS A 60 3.31 -7.83 -4.14
C LYS A 60 1.92 -7.28 -3.88
N PHE A 61 1.54 -7.10 -2.61
CA PHE A 61 0.22 -6.57 -2.24
C PHE A 61 0.07 -5.10 -2.62
N TYR A 62 1.14 -4.31 -2.46
CA TYR A 62 1.11 -2.90 -2.79
C TYR A 62 0.96 -2.67 -4.30
N ILE A 63 1.69 -3.42 -5.13
CA ILE A 63 1.54 -3.40 -6.59
C ILE A 63 0.13 -3.83 -6.99
N LEU A 64 -0.40 -4.90 -6.39
CA LEU A 64 -1.75 -5.38 -6.69
C LEU A 64 -2.81 -4.30 -6.38
N GLY A 65 -2.68 -3.60 -5.25
CA GLY A 65 -3.54 -2.46 -4.90
C GLY A 65 -3.46 -1.33 -5.91
N LEU A 66 -2.24 -0.96 -6.35
CA LEU A 66 -2.04 0.06 -7.38
C LEU A 66 -2.64 -0.33 -8.74
N VAL A 67 -2.48 -1.59 -9.15
CA VAL A 67 -3.04 -2.10 -10.42
C VAL A 67 -4.57 -2.00 -10.40
N LEU A 68 -5.21 -2.43 -9.31
CA LEU A 68 -6.66 -2.31 -9.16
C LEU A 68 -7.12 -0.85 -9.14
N LEU A 69 -6.35 0.04 -8.51
CA LEU A 69 -6.64 1.47 -8.49
C LEU A 69 -6.60 2.08 -9.89
N VAL A 70 -5.58 1.73 -10.70
CA VAL A 70 -5.47 2.16 -12.10
C VAL A 70 -6.61 1.59 -12.94
N ILE A 71 -6.91 0.29 -12.84
CA ILE A 71 -8.00 -0.34 -13.58
C ILE A 71 -9.34 0.32 -13.23
N GLY A 72 -9.63 0.52 -11.94
CA GLY A 72 -10.84 1.18 -11.49
C GLY A 72 -10.94 2.62 -12.00
N GLY A 73 -9.82 3.35 -12.00
CA GLY A 73 -9.74 4.71 -12.56
C GLY A 73 -10.03 4.75 -14.06
N VAL A 74 -9.47 3.82 -14.84
CA VAL A 74 -9.71 3.71 -16.29
C VAL A 74 -11.15 3.33 -16.61
N ILE A 75 -11.81 2.52 -15.77
CA ILE A 75 -13.23 2.17 -15.95
C ILE A 75 -14.14 3.37 -15.65
N LEU A 76 -13.68 4.30 -14.80
CA LEU A 76 -14.42 5.49 -14.38
C LEU A 76 -14.22 6.71 -15.29
N SER A 77 -13.10 6.78 -16.00
CA SER A 77 -12.80 7.83 -17.01
C SER A 77 -13.53 7.59 -18.32
#